data_AF-A0A7G2SJH9-F1
#
_entry.id   AF-A0A7G2SJH9-F1
#
_cell.length_a   1.000
_cell.length_b   1.000
_cell.length_c   1.000
_cell.angle_alpha   90.00
_cell.angle_beta   90.00
_cell.angle_gamma   90.00
#
_symmetry.space_group_name_H-M   'P 1'
#
loop_
_entity.id
_entity.type
_entity.pdbx_description
1 polymer ?
#
loop_
_entity_poly.entity_id
_entity_poly.type
_entity_poly.pdbx_seq_one_letter_code
_entity_poly.pdbx_strand_id
1 'polypeptide(L)'
;MLKKIFFQIHWILGISAGLILALMGVTGAIYSYDQQILKLINQDSYVVQAQASPKLTPAELYQYFQKKSPEIKINSITIVKDPTASSTVNIQKEGERRGYNMMVNPYTAEVLPEIKGRGFFQFVQQLHRTLTFGPVGKQITGACTLILIFFVLSGLYLRWPKKHSWRQWLFVKPKLKGRNFIWDLHAVVGTWVVVFYLILACTGLYWSYDWWRDGMFKIMGVERPQPQMQGNTGTRDDSPASPNRNAE
;
A
#
# COMPACT_ATOMS: atom_id res chain seq x y z
N MET A 1 32.72 -15.74 18.98
CA MET A 1 32.79 -15.74 17.50
C MET A 1 31.46 -15.29 16.88
N LEU A 2 30.32 -15.82 17.34
CA LEU A 2 28.98 -15.48 16.85
C LEU A 2 28.65 -13.97 16.77
N LYS A 3 28.88 -13.19 17.85
CA LYS A 3 28.64 -11.72 17.83
C LYS A 3 29.44 -10.98 16.75
N LYS A 4 30.66 -11.42 16.42
CA LYS A 4 31.46 -10.82 15.36
C LYS A 4 30.86 -11.08 13.98
N ILE A 5 30.36 -12.31 13.75
CA ILE A 5 29.70 -12.71 12.51
C ILE A 5 28.41 -11.90 12.33
N PHE A 6 27.53 -11.87 13.34
CA PHE A 6 26.30 -11.06 13.28
C PHE A 6 26.60 -9.58 13.05
N PHE A 7 27.65 -9.03 13.66
CA PHE A 7 28.06 -7.66 13.43
C PHE A 7 28.50 -7.43 11.97
N GLN A 8 29.31 -8.34 11.40
CA GLN A 8 29.74 -8.27 10.01
C GLN A 8 28.56 -8.34 9.04
N ILE A 9 27.63 -9.28 9.25
CA ILE A 9 26.42 -9.44 8.43
C ILE A 9 25.50 -8.22 8.58
N HIS A 10 25.28 -7.74 9.80
CA HIS A 10 24.46 -6.55 10.05
C HIS A 10 25.06 -5.32 9.37
N TRP A 11 26.38 -5.12 9.42
CA TRP A 11 27.03 -3.99 8.80
C TRP A 11 27.03 -4.08 7.26
N ILE A 12 27.35 -5.23 6.66
CA ILE A 12 27.39 -5.39 5.20
C ILE A 12 26.00 -5.25 4.59
N LEU A 13 24.99 -5.86 5.21
CA LEU A 13 23.61 -5.67 4.81
C LEU A 13 23.18 -4.23 5.05
N GLY A 14 23.60 -3.63 6.17
CA GLY A 14 23.22 -2.27 6.55
C GLY A 14 23.66 -1.22 5.53
N ILE A 15 24.84 -1.39 4.92
CA ILE A 15 25.29 -0.50 3.84
C ILE A 15 24.60 -0.84 2.51
N SER A 16 24.39 -2.12 2.20
CA SER A 16 23.79 -2.54 0.93
C SER A 16 22.25 -2.40 0.92
N ALA A 17 21.56 -3.29 1.63
CA ALA A 17 20.11 -3.29 1.75
C ALA A 17 19.55 -2.06 2.47
N GLY A 18 20.34 -1.41 3.34
CA GLY A 18 19.92 -0.19 4.03
C GLY A 18 19.61 0.97 3.09
N LEU A 19 20.29 1.07 1.94
CA LEU A 19 19.99 2.11 0.94
C LEU A 19 18.61 1.91 0.32
N ILE A 20 18.28 0.66 -0.03
CA ILE A 20 16.96 0.30 -0.59
C ILE A 20 15.88 0.52 0.48
N LEU A 21 16.14 0.12 1.73
CA LEU A 21 15.22 0.36 2.84
C LEU A 21 15.01 1.86 3.13
N ALA A 22 16.04 2.68 2.99
CA ALA A 22 15.92 4.13 3.13
C ALA A 22 15.04 4.72 2.02
N LEU A 23 15.26 4.31 0.76
CA LEU A 23 14.41 4.69 -0.37
C LEU A 23 12.96 4.26 -0.15
N MET A 24 12.74 3.02 0.30
CA MET A 24 11.42 2.51 0.66
C MET A 24 10.78 3.31 1.80
N GLY A 25 11.54 3.66 2.84
CA GLY A 25 11.07 4.48 3.95
C GLY A 25 10.61 5.86 3.50
N VAL A 26 11.41 6.55 2.67
CA VAL A 26 11.08 7.87 2.12
C VAL A 26 9.86 7.82 1.21
N THR A 27 9.83 6.87 0.27
CA THR A 27 8.69 6.71 -0.66
C THR A 27 7.41 6.32 0.08
N GLY A 28 7.51 5.47 1.11
CA GLY A 28 6.37 5.08 1.95
C GLY A 28 5.83 6.26 2.77
N ALA A 29 6.72 7.07 3.34
CA ALA A 29 6.34 8.29 4.05
C ALA A 29 5.62 9.28 3.12
N ILE A 30 6.16 9.55 1.93
CA ILE A 30 5.52 10.42 0.92
C ILE A 30 4.15 9.86 0.52
N TYR A 31 4.08 8.56 0.23
CA TYR A 31 2.84 7.91 -0.22
C TYR A 31 1.75 7.88 0.87
N SER A 32 2.12 7.84 2.15
CA SER A 32 1.15 7.85 3.26
C SER A 32 0.30 9.13 3.35
N TYR A 33 0.74 10.21 2.69
CA TYR A 33 0.04 11.49 2.63
C TYR A 33 -0.55 11.81 1.25
N ASP A 34 -0.66 10.82 0.35
CA ASP A 34 -1.08 11.05 -1.05
C ASP A 34 -2.44 11.73 -1.14
N GLN A 35 -3.44 11.25 -0.39
CA GLN A 35 -4.80 11.80 -0.39
C GLN A 35 -4.83 13.25 0.10
N GLN A 36 -4.10 13.56 1.18
CA GLN A 36 -4.06 14.90 1.76
C GLN A 36 -3.39 15.88 0.80
N ILE A 37 -2.25 15.49 0.22
CA ILE A 37 -1.51 16.33 -0.72
C ILE A 37 -2.32 16.53 -2.01
N LEU A 38 -2.92 15.47 -2.56
CA LEU A 38 -3.76 15.58 -3.76
C LEU A 38 -4.99 16.46 -3.51
N LYS A 39 -5.62 16.37 -2.34
CA LYS A 39 -6.75 17.23 -1.96
C LYS A 39 -6.35 18.70 -1.85
N LEU A 40 -5.16 18.97 -1.29
CA LEU A 40 -4.64 20.34 -1.17
C LEU A 40 -4.33 20.98 -2.53
N ILE A 41 -3.78 20.20 -3.47
CA ILE A 41 -3.40 20.69 -4.80
C ILE A 41 -4.62 20.86 -5.73
N ASN A 42 -5.67 20.05 -5.53
CA ASN A 42 -6.82 19.98 -6.44
C ASN A 42 -8.14 20.36 -5.74
N GLN A 43 -8.15 21.50 -5.05
CA GLN A 43 -9.35 21.96 -4.33
C GLN A 43 -10.55 22.17 -5.26
N ASP A 44 -10.32 22.67 -6.47
CA ASP A 44 -11.31 22.83 -7.54
C ASP A 44 -12.01 21.53 -7.97
N SER A 45 -11.36 20.40 -7.71
CA SER A 45 -11.84 19.07 -8.12
C SER A 45 -12.45 18.29 -6.95
N TYR A 46 -11.96 18.51 -5.74
CA TYR A 46 -12.43 17.83 -4.52
C TYR A 46 -13.50 18.60 -3.74
N VAL A 47 -13.59 19.92 -3.91
CA VAL A 47 -14.49 20.79 -3.18
C VAL A 47 -15.50 21.43 -4.13
N VAL A 48 -16.77 21.33 -3.78
CA VAL A 48 -17.89 21.92 -4.51
C VAL A 48 -18.65 22.86 -3.57
N GLN A 49 -19.35 23.84 -4.15
CA GLN A 49 -20.26 24.68 -3.39
C GLN A 49 -21.50 23.88 -2.99
N ALA A 50 -21.83 23.88 -1.70
CA ALA A 50 -23.05 23.25 -1.22
C ALA A 50 -24.27 24.00 -1.76
N GLN A 51 -25.26 23.26 -2.26
CA GLN A 51 -26.51 23.82 -2.76
C GLN A 51 -27.67 23.44 -1.83
N ALA A 52 -28.76 24.21 -1.90
CA ALA A 52 -29.97 23.93 -1.15
C ALA A 52 -30.75 22.72 -1.70
N SER A 53 -30.39 22.23 -2.89
CA SER A 53 -30.93 21.00 -3.48
C SER A 53 -30.27 19.76 -2.89
N PRO A 54 -30.99 18.62 -2.81
CA PRO A 54 -30.35 17.36 -2.46
C PRO A 54 -29.34 16.97 -3.54
N LYS A 55 -28.27 16.27 -3.13
CA LYS A 55 -27.33 15.65 -4.07
C LYS A 55 -28.06 14.63 -4.94
N LEU A 56 -27.68 14.57 -6.21
CA LEU A 56 -28.11 13.54 -7.14
C LEU A 56 -27.71 12.16 -6.62
N THR A 57 -28.62 11.21 -6.73
CA THR A 57 -28.40 9.80 -6.39
C THR A 57 -27.47 9.13 -7.40
N PRO A 58 -26.88 7.96 -7.07
CA PRO A 58 -26.05 7.22 -8.02
C PRO A 58 -26.83 6.85 -9.29
N ALA A 59 -28.13 6.56 -9.17
CA ALA A 59 -28.99 6.24 -10.30
C ALA A 59 -29.21 7.45 -11.22
N GLU A 60 -29.44 8.64 -10.66
CA GLU A 60 -29.60 9.87 -11.45
C GLU A 60 -28.31 10.27 -12.16
N LEU A 61 -27.16 10.17 -11.47
CA LEU A 61 -25.85 10.40 -12.10
C LEU A 61 -25.58 9.39 -13.22
N TYR A 62 -25.89 8.11 -12.98
CA TYR A 62 -25.74 7.07 -14.00
C TYR A 62 -26.60 7.37 -15.24
N GLN A 63 -27.88 7.70 -15.05
CA GLN A 63 -28.78 8.04 -16.16
C GLN A 63 -28.34 9.31 -16.90
N TYR A 64 -27.83 10.32 -16.19
CA TYR A 64 -27.29 11.53 -16.79
C TYR A 64 -26.11 11.21 -17.72
N PHE A 65 -25.12 10.45 -17.24
CA PHE A 65 -23.97 10.07 -18.06
C PHE A 65 -24.34 9.11 -19.19
N GLN A 66 -25.27 8.18 -18.97
CA GLN A 66 -25.73 7.27 -20.03
C GLN A 66 -26.41 8.01 -21.19
N LYS A 67 -27.07 9.15 -20.91
CA LYS A 67 -27.69 10.02 -21.93
C LYS A 67 -26.67 10.91 -22.63
N LYS A 68 -25.73 11.50 -21.88
CA LYS A 68 -24.79 12.51 -22.39
C LYS A 68 -23.53 11.92 -23.03
N SER A 69 -23.11 10.75 -22.55
CA SER A 69 -21.87 10.06 -22.94
C SER A 69 -22.09 8.54 -22.92
N PRO A 70 -22.92 8.00 -23.83
CA PRO A 70 -23.31 6.58 -23.86
C PRO A 70 -22.14 5.60 -24.04
N GLU A 71 -21.00 6.07 -24.54
CA GLU A 71 -19.75 5.33 -24.70
C GLU A 71 -19.04 5.01 -23.37
N ILE A 72 -19.35 5.75 -22.29
CA ILE A 72 -18.69 5.61 -20.99
C ILE A 72 -19.28 4.42 -20.22
N LYS A 73 -18.47 3.39 -19.98
CA LYS A 73 -18.83 2.28 -19.08
C LYS A 73 -18.48 2.63 -17.63
N ILE A 74 -19.50 2.78 -16.79
CA ILE A 74 -19.33 3.12 -15.38
C ILE A 74 -19.18 1.84 -14.54
N ASN A 75 -18.09 1.73 -13.79
CA ASN A 75 -17.86 0.61 -12.86
C ASN A 75 -18.53 0.86 -11.50
N SER A 76 -18.45 2.08 -10.99
CA SER A 76 -19.00 2.45 -9.68
C SER A 76 -19.17 3.96 -9.54
N ILE A 77 -20.17 4.38 -8.77
CA ILE A 77 -20.38 5.78 -8.40
C ILE A 77 -20.28 5.88 -6.88
N THR A 78 -19.46 6.80 -6.39
CA THR A 78 -19.27 7.06 -4.96
C THR A 78 -19.70 8.48 -4.64
N ILE A 79 -20.66 8.60 -3.72
CA ILE A 79 -21.17 9.88 -3.23
C ILE A 79 -20.74 10.06 -1.79
N VAL A 80 -20.05 11.17 -1.52
CA VAL A 80 -19.61 11.53 -0.17
C VAL A 80 -20.73 12.31 0.53
N LYS A 81 -20.97 12.01 1.81
CA LYS A 81 -22.02 12.65 2.62
C LYS A 81 -21.79 14.14 2.86
N ASP A 82 -20.52 14.56 2.96
CA ASP A 82 -20.13 15.96 3.17
C ASP A 82 -20.71 16.86 2.05
N PRO A 83 -21.54 17.88 2.36
CA PRO A 83 -22.16 18.77 1.38
C PRO A 83 -21.19 19.48 0.45
N THR A 84 -19.94 19.66 0.89
CA THR A 84 -18.91 20.38 0.14
C THR A 84 -17.99 19.44 -0.66
N ALA A 85 -18.15 18.12 -0.54
CA ALA A 85 -17.33 17.15 -1.25
C ALA A 85 -17.93 16.80 -2.63
N SER A 86 -17.05 16.73 -3.63
CA SER A 86 -17.38 16.17 -4.95
C SER A 86 -17.70 14.67 -4.88
N SER A 87 -18.35 14.16 -5.92
CA SER A 87 -18.57 12.72 -6.10
C SER A 87 -17.57 12.14 -7.11
N THR A 88 -17.36 10.83 -7.05
CA THR A 88 -16.45 10.13 -7.96
C THR A 88 -17.22 9.13 -8.80
N VAL A 89 -17.02 9.19 -10.12
CA VAL A 89 -17.49 8.18 -11.07
C VAL A 89 -16.28 7.41 -11.56
N ASN A 90 -16.21 6.11 -11.25
CA ASN A 90 -15.16 5.24 -11.77
C ASN A 90 -15.58 4.73 -13.15
N ILE A 91 -14.81 5.09 -14.18
CA ILE A 91 -15.04 4.74 -15.57
C ILE A 91 -14.09 3.61 -15.96
N GLN A 92 -14.59 2.59 -16.65
CA GLN A 92 -13.77 1.54 -17.22
C GLN A 92 -12.85 2.12 -18.29
N LYS A 93 -11.55 1.81 -18.19
CA LYS A 93 -10.57 2.12 -19.22
C LYS A 93 -10.21 0.81 -19.94
N GLU A 94 -10.37 0.78 -21.25
CA GLU A 94 -10.07 -0.41 -22.04
C GLU A 94 -8.61 -0.84 -21.86
N GLY A 95 -8.41 -2.14 -21.60
CA GLY A 95 -7.08 -2.72 -21.37
C GLY A 95 -6.49 -2.53 -19.97
N GLU A 96 -7.12 -1.74 -19.08
CA GLU A 96 -6.64 -1.54 -17.70
C GLU A 96 -7.55 -2.20 -16.66
N ARG A 97 -6.94 -2.92 -15.69
CA ARG A 97 -7.66 -3.53 -14.57
C ARG A 97 -8.29 -2.49 -13.63
N ARG A 98 -7.78 -1.25 -13.61
CA ARG A 98 -8.27 -0.15 -12.79
C ARG A 98 -8.88 0.90 -13.68
N GLY A 99 -10.12 1.29 -13.38
CA GLY A 99 -10.80 2.38 -14.07
C GLY A 99 -10.23 3.77 -13.70
N TYR A 100 -10.65 4.77 -14.46
CA TYR A 100 -10.36 6.17 -14.23
C TYR A 100 -11.39 6.79 -13.28
N ASN A 101 -10.92 7.46 -12.22
CA ASN A 101 -11.78 8.22 -11.32
C ASN A 101 -12.01 9.63 -11.89
N MET A 102 -13.21 9.87 -12.39
CA MET A 102 -13.69 11.18 -12.82
C MET A 102 -14.38 11.88 -11.64
N MET A 103 -13.99 13.12 -11.36
CA MET A 103 -14.61 13.93 -10.32
C MET A 103 -15.84 14.63 -10.90
N VAL A 104 -16.95 14.63 -10.16
CA VAL A 104 -18.20 15.24 -10.61
C VAL A 104 -18.85 16.04 -9.50
N ASN A 105 -19.52 17.13 -9.89
CA ASN A 105 -20.36 17.90 -8.98
C ASN A 105 -21.65 17.10 -8.67
N PRO A 106 -21.90 16.73 -7.40
CA PRO A 106 -23.05 15.92 -7.02
C PRO A 106 -24.40 16.63 -7.16
N TYR A 107 -24.43 17.96 -7.32
CA TYR A 107 -25.68 18.72 -7.45
C TYR A 107 -26.05 18.98 -8.92
N THR A 108 -25.05 19.18 -9.78
CA THR A 108 -25.25 19.59 -11.18
C THR A 108 -24.87 18.51 -12.21
N ALA A 109 -24.24 17.41 -11.77
CA ALA A 109 -23.62 16.40 -12.63
C ALA A 109 -22.53 16.96 -13.58
N GLU A 110 -21.98 18.13 -13.26
CA GLU A 110 -20.88 18.72 -14.01
C GLU A 110 -19.58 17.94 -13.77
N VAL A 111 -18.79 17.73 -14.82
CA VAL A 111 -17.48 17.09 -14.72
C VAL A 111 -16.48 18.12 -14.23
N LEU A 112 -15.81 17.82 -13.12
CA LEU A 112 -14.80 18.69 -12.52
C LEU A 112 -13.42 18.45 -13.15
N PRO A 113 -12.46 19.37 -12.94
CA PRO A 113 -11.12 19.23 -13.50
C PRO A 113 -10.43 17.92 -13.10
N GLU A 114 -9.50 17.48 -13.95
CA GLU A 114 -8.73 16.26 -13.67
C GLU A 114 -7.75 16.45 -12.51
N ILE A 115 -7.67 15.46 -11.61
CA ILE A 115 -6.72 15.50 -10.50
C ILE A 115 -5.28 15.45 -11.02
N LYS A 116 -4.56 16.55 -10.78
CA LYS A 116 -3.13 16.72 -11.01
C LYS A 116 -2.32 16.01 -9.94
N GLY A 117 -1.16 15.46 -10.31
CA GLY A 117 -0.24 14.79 -9.39
C GLY A 117 -0.50 13.29 -9.18
N ARG A 118 -1.61 12.73 -9.68
CA ARG A 118 -1.89 11.28 -9.59
C ARG A 118 -0.76 10.42 -10.14
N GLY A 119 -0.20 10.78 -11.30
CA GLY A 119 0.92 10.05 -11.91
C GLY A 119 2.18 10.01 -11.05
N PHE A 120 2.49 11.12 -10.36
CA PHE A 120 3.62 11.17 -9.43
C PHE A 120 3.43 10.21 -8.26
N PHE A 121 2.26 10.21 -7.61
CA PHE A 121 2.00 9.29 -6.50
C PHE A 121 1.89 7.82 -6.96
N GLN A 122 1.39 7.56 -8.16
CA GLN A 122 1.44 6.23 -8.76
C GLN A 122 2.90 5.76 -8.97
N PHE A 123 3.77 6.64 -9.46
CA PHE A 123 5.19 6.35 -9.60
C PHE A 123 5.86 6.10 -8.24
N VAL A 124 5.63 6.95 -7.24
CA VAL A 124 6.16 6.77 -5.88
C VAL A 124 5.67 5.44 -5.29
N GLN A 125 4.41 5.07 -5.51
CA GLN A 125 3.88 3.78 -5.06
C GLN A 125 4.54 2.60 -5.79
N GLN A 126 4.77 2.69 -7.10
CA GLN A 126 5.49 1.66 -7.86
C GLN A 126 6.95 1.55 -7.41
N LEU A 127 7.59 2.66 -7.09
CA LEU A 127 8.94 2.69 -6.53
C LEU A 127 8.98 2.03 -5.14
N HIS A 128 8.02 2.34 -4.28
CA HIS A 128 7.92 1.75 -2.94
C HIS A 128 7.65 0.24 -2.97
N ARG A 129 6.72 -0.22 -3.82
CA ARG A 129 6.22 -1.61 -3.83
C ARG A 129 7.04 -2.55 -4.69
N THR A 130 7.61 -2.06 -5.78
CA THR A 130 8.27 -2.89 -6.78
C THR A 130 9.54 -2.27 -7.33
N LEU A 131 10.06 -1.19 -6.74
CA LEU A 131 11.24 -0.46 -7.24
C LEU A 131 11.15 -0.07 -8.72
N THR A 132 9.93 0.08 -9.26
CA THR A 132 9.66 0.24 -10.70
C THR A 132 10.27 -0.85 -11.61
N PHE A 133 10.62 -2.00 -11.03
CA PHE A 133 11.31 -3.11 -11.70
C PHE A 133 10.44 -4.37 -11.78
N GLY A 134 9.11 -4.17 -11.84
CA GLY A 134 8.13 -5.23 -12.04
C GLY A 134 8.20 -6.37 -11.00
N PRO A 135 8.06 -7.64 -11.44
CA PRO A 135 8.08 -8.80 -10.53
C PRO A 135 9.40 -8.97 -9.76
N VAL A 136 10.53 -8.66 -10.40
CA VAL A 136 11.86 -8.77 -9.77
C VAL A 136 11.98 -7.75 -8.65
N GLY A 137 11.62 -6.49 -8.92
CA GLY A 137 11.64 -5.45 -7.90
C GLY A 137 10.68 -5.75 -6.74
N LYS A 138 9.52 -6.37 -7.00
CA LYS A 138 8.63 -6.86 -5.92
C LYS A 138 9.33 -7.87 -5.01
N GLN A 139 10.09 -8.81 -5.57
CA GLN A 139 10.85 -9.78 -4.78
C GLN A 139 11.97 -9.13 -3.99
N ILE A 140 12.67 -8.15 -4.56
CA ILE A 140 13.71 -7.38 -3.86
C ILE A 140 13.10 -6.62 -2.68
N THR A 141 12.00 -5.88 -2.90
CA THR A 141 11.26 -5.20 -1.84
C THR A 141 10.81 -6.18 -0.74
N GLY A 142 10.30 -7.35 -1.12
CA GLY A 142 9.94 -8.43 -0.18
C GLY A 142 11.13 -8.94 0.63
N ALA A 143 12.26 -9.22 -0.02
CA ALA A 143 13.49 -9.64 0.64
C ALA A 143 14.01 -8.56 1.60
N CYS A 144 13.92 -7.27 1.23
CA CYS A 144 14.26 -6.16 2.11
C CYS A 144 13.41 -6.15 3.40
N THR A 145 12.12 -6.53 3.34
CA THR A 145 11.30 -6.65 4.56
C THR A 145 11.77 -7.76 5.49
N LEU A 146 12.24 -8.91 4.96
CA LEU A 146 12.87 -9.97 5.78
C LEU A 146 14.21 -9.50 6.36
N ILE A 147 15.02 -8.80 5.56
CA ILE A 147 16.28 -8.22 6.01
C ILE A 147 16.05 -7.18 7.11
N LEU A 148 14.96 -6.41 7.05
CA LEU A 148 14.59 -5.49 8.12
C LEU A 148 14.29 -6.20 9.44
N ILE A 149 13.58 -7.34 9.41
CA ILE A 149 13.39 -8.18 10.61
C ILE A 149 14.75 -8.67 11.13
N PHE A 150 15.61 -9.16 10.23
CA PHE A 150 16.96 -9.55 10.60
C PHE A 150 17.73 -8.40 11.26
N PHE A 151 17.65 -7.16 10.75
CA PHE A 151 18.30 -5.99 11.35
C PHE A 151 17.79 -5.69 12.74
N VAL A 152 16.48 -5.77 12.96
CA VAL A 152 15.90 -5.53 14.28
C VAL A 152 16.40 -6.59 15.28
N LEU A 153 16.32 -7.87 14.91
CA LEU A 153 16.72 -8.96 15.80
C LEU A 153 18.24 -8.97 16.06
N SER A 154 19.04 -8.83 15.00
CA SER A 154 20.50 -8.79 15.13
C SER A 154 20.97 -7.51 15.83
N GLY A 155 20.35 -6.36 15.57
CA GLY A 155 20.65 -5.10 16.26
C GLY A 155 20.36 -5.18 17.76
N LEU A 156 19.23 -5.76 18.15
CA LEU A 156 18.88 -6.00 19.54
C LEU A 156 19.88 -6.96 20.22
N TYR A 157 20.24 -8.05 19.54
CA TYR A 157 21.22 -9.03 20.04
C TYR A 157 22.62 -8.43 20.20
N LEU A 158 23.06 -7.62 19.24
CA LEU A 158 24.37 -6.94 19.28
C LEU A 158 24.41 -5.88 20.38
N ARG A 159 23.31 -5.14 20.56
CA ARG A 159 23.18 -4.10 21.59
C ARG A 159 23.02 -4.66 23.00
N TRP A 160 22.60 -5.93 23.16
CA TRP A 160 22.32 -6.54 24.46
C TRP A 160 23.50 -6.38 25.45
N PRO A 161 23.39 -5.47 26.45
CA PRO A 161 24.50 -5.14 27.32
C PRO A 161 24.62 -6.17 28.44
N LYS A 162 25.84 -6.33 28.98
CA LYS A 162 26.09 -7.21 30.13
C LYS A 162 25.54 -6.65 31.45
N LYS A 163 25.30 -5.33 31.53
CA LYS A 163 24.67 -4.64 32.67
C LYS A 163 23.48 -3.85 32.16
N HIS A 164 22.30 -4.12 32.70
CA HIS A 164 21.06 -3.49 32.28
C HIS A 164 20.88 -2.14 32.96
N SER A 165 20.91 -1.05 32.20
CA SER A 165 20.53 0.27 32.68
C SER A 165 19.63 0.94 31.64
N TRP A 166 18.40 1.28 32.02
CA TRP A 166 17.43 1.97 31.18
C TRP A 166 18.00 3.25 30.53
N ARG A 167 18.85 3.98 31.25
CA ARG A 167 19.53 5.17 30.73
C ARG A 167 20.42 4.86 29.53
N GLN A 168 21.11 3.73 29.55
CA GLN A 168 21.97 3.31 28.43
C GLN A 168 21.17 2.85 27.22
N TRP A 169 19.96 2.35 27.43
CA TRP A 169 19.09 1.87 26.36
C TRP A 169 18.36 3.01 25.65
N LEU A 170 17.91 4.02 26.41
CA LEU A 170 16.99 5.03 25.91
C LEU A 170 17.57 6.43 25.73
N PHE A 171 18.74 6.75 26.31
CA PHE A 171 19.30 8.09 26.23
C PHE A 171 20.65 8.10 25.52
N VAL A 172 20.77 9.01 24.55
CA VAL A 172 22.03 9.31 23.88
C VAL A 172 22.97 10.00 24.87
N LYS A 173 24.27 9.71 24.77
CA LYS A 173 25.34 10.34 25.56
C LYS A 173 25.95 11.50 24.76
N PRO A 174 25.49 12.75 24.93
CA PRO A 174 25.96 13.88 24.11
C PRO A 174 27.42 14.26 24.35
N LYS A 175 28.04 13.75 25.42
CA LYS A 175 29.48 13.95 25.71
C LYS A 175 30.41 13.13 24.80
N LEU A 176 29.88 12.15 24.05
CA LEU A 176 30.67 11.38 23.08
C LEU A 176 30.94 12.22 21.83
N LYS A 177 32.10 12.00 21.19
CA LYS A 177 32.50 12.70 19.95
C LYS A 177 32.80 11.71 18.82
N GLY A 178 32.59 12.15 17.58
CA GLY A 178 32.94 11.42 16.35
C GLY A 178 32.23 10.08 16.22
N ARG A 179 32.98 9.03 15.88
CA ARG A 179 32.45 7.67 15.63
C ARG A 179 31.63 7.12 16.79
N ASN A 180 32.08 7.33 18.04
CA ASN A 180 31.40 6.79 19.21
C ASN A 180 30.03 7.43 19.43
N PHE A 181 29.86 8.70 19.05
CA PHE A 181 28.57 9.39 19.11
C PHE A 181 27.60 8.83 18.07
N ILE A 182 28.03 8.64 16.82
CA ILE A 182 27.19 8.09 15.75
C ILE A 182 26.72 6.67 16.10
N TRP A 183 27.61 5.85 16.67
CA TRP A 183 27.28 4.51 17.14
C TRP A 183 26.25 4.52 18.28
N ASP A 184 26.45 5.40 19.27
CA ASP A 184 25.51 5.54 20.39
C ASP A 184 24.14 6.03 19.91
N LEU A 185 24.12 7.03 19.01
CA LEU A 185 22.92 7.56 18.37
C LEU A 185 22.18 6.47 17.59
N HIS A 186 22.86 5.75 16.69
CA HIS A 186 22.27 4.68 15.89
C HIS A 186 21.66 3.59 16.79
N ALA A 187 22.36 3.23 17.86
CA ALA A 187 21.90 2.18 18.77
C ALA A 187 20.71 2.62 19.65
N VAL A 188 20.70 3.87 20.12
CA VAL A 188 19.57 4.43 20.89
C VAL A 188 18.36 4.66 20.01
N VAL A 189 18.51 5.37 18.88
CA VAL A 189 17.42 5.60 17.92
C VAL A 189 16.88 4.28 17.40
N GLY A 190 17.77 3.34 17.03
CA GLY A 190 17.40 1.99 16.65
C GLY A 190 16.54 1.27 17.69
N THR A 191 16.82 1.48 18.99
CA THR A 191 16.00 0.93 20.08
C THR A 191 14.59 1.51 20.08
N TRP A 192 14.45 2.83 19.89
CA TRP A 192 13.13 3.47 19.87
C TRP A 192 12.27 2.98 18.71
N VAL A 193 12.88 2.78 17.55
CA VAL A 193 12.15 2.41 16.33
C VAL A 193 11.97 0.91 16.13
N VAL A 194 12.54 0.05 16.99
CA VAL A 194 12.41 -1.42 16.90
C VAL A 194 10.95 -1.87 16.76
N VAL A 195 10.07 -1.39 17.63
CA VAL A 195 8.65 -1.80 17.62
C VAL A 195 7.98 -1.35 16.32
N PHE A 196 8.24 -0.12 15.89
CA PHE A 196 7.71 0.41 14.63
C PHE A 196 8.24 -0.37 13.42
N TYR A 197 9.54 -0.68 13.36
CA TYR A 197 10.11 -1.48 12.29
C TYR A 197 9.58 -2.91 12.25
N LEU A 198 9.31 -3.55 13.40
CA LEU A 198 8.68 -4.87 13.41
C LEU A 198 7.26 -4.82 12.86
N ILE A 199 6.45 -3.83 13.25
CA ILE A 199 5.09 -3.66 12.72
C ILE A 199 5.13 -3.40 11.21
N LEU A 200 6.00 -2.49 10.76
CA LEU A 200 6.17 -2.17 9.34
C LEU A 200 6.69 -3.37 8.53
N ALA A 201 7.60 -4.16 9.08
CA ALA A 201 8.10 -5.36 8.41
C ALA A 201 7.03 -6.46 8.34
N CYS A 202 6.27 -6.69 9.41
CA CYS A 202 5.19 -7.68 9.42
C CYS A 202 4.06 -7.31 8.46
N THR A 203 3.69 -6.03 8.40
CA THR A 203 2.73 -5.53 7.42
C THR A 203 3.28 -5.63 5.99
N GLY A 204 4.54 -5.27 5.77
CA GLY A 204 5.22 -5.45 4.48
C GLY A 204 5.24 -6.91 4.00
N LEU A 205 5.51 -7.86 4.90
CA LEU A 205 5.48 -9.30 4.58
C LEU A 205 4.09 -9.80 4.25
N TYR A 206 3.05 -9.33 4.95
CA TYR A 206 1.66 -9.68 4.65
C TYR A 206 1.26 -9.36 3.20
N TRP A 207 1.75 -8.23 2.68
CA TRP A 207 1.51 -7.82 1.30
C TRP A 207 2.48 -8.45 0.28
N SER A 208 3.67 -8.89 0.74
CA SER A 208 4.71 -9.45 -0.13
C SER A 208 4.56 -10.95 -0.36
N TYR A 209 4.23 -11.71 0.69
CA TYR A 209 4.28 -13.17 0.67
C TYR A 209 3.01 -13.83 1.20
N ASP A 210 2.45 -14.72 0.38
CA ASP A 210 1.23 -15.45 0.70
C ASP A 210 1.42 -16.39 1.88
N TRP A 211 2.57 -17.08 1.97
CA TRP A 211 2.86 -18.00 3.09
C TRP A 211 2.87 -17.29 4.46
N TRP A 212 3.37 -16.05 4.52
CA TRP A 212 3.40 -15.28 5.75
C TRP A 212 1.97 -14.88 6.15
N ARG A 213 1.22 -14.38 5.17
CA ARG A 213 -0.19 -14.03 5.34
C ARG A 213 -1.02 -15.23 5.79
N ASP A 214 -0.87 -16.37 5.14
CA ASP A 214 -1.60 -17.61 5.44
C ASP A 214 -1.22 -18.15 6.83
N GLY A 215 0.06 -18.07 7.21
CA GLY A 215 0.52 -18.39 8.55
C GLY A 215 -0.16 -17.53 9.62
N MET A 216 -0.31 -16.22 9.39
CA MET A 216 -1.00 -15.33 10.33
C MET A 216 -2.49 -15.67 10.49
N PHE A 217 -3.21 -15.93 9.40
CA PHE A 217 -4.63 -16.36 9.47
C PHE A 217 -4.79 -17.67 10.23
N LYS A 218 -3.88 -18.63 10.02
CA LYS A 218 -3.88 -19.91 10.73
C LYS A 218 -3.64 -19.74 12.24
N ILE A 219 -2.70 -18.88 12.64
CA ILE A 219 -2.43 -18.58 14.06
C ILE A 219 -3.62 -17.88 14.72
N MET A 220 -4.29 -16.99 14.00
CA MET A 220 -5.44 -16.23 14.49
C MET A 220 -6.74 -17.04 14.51
N GLY A 221 -6.76 -18.22 13.87
CA GLY A 221 -7.94 -19.08 13.79
C GLY A 221 -9.09 -18.49 12.96
N VAL A 222 -8.79 -17.60 12.01
CA VAL A 222 -9.80 -16.92 11.18
C VAL A 222 -9.68 -17.40 9.73
N GLU A 223 -10.82 -17.67 9.09
CA GLU A 223 -10.86 -18.02 7.68
C GLU A 223 -10.40 -16.86 6.79
N ARG A 224 -9.65 -17.20 5.74
CA ARG A 224 -9.15 -16.23 4.78
C ARG A 224 -10.32 -15.65 3.98
N PRO A 225 -10.47 -14.32 3.87
CA PRO A 225 -11.37 -13.73 2.89
C PRO A 225 -10.88 -14.13 1.50
N GLN A 226 -11.60 -15.02 0.83
CA GLN A 226 -11.30 -15.33 -0.57
C GLN A 226 -11.57 -14.06 -1.39
N PRO A 227 -10.61 -13.61 -2.23
CA PRO A 227 -10.90 -12.55 -3.18
C PRO A 227 -11.99 -13.09 -4.09
N GLN A 228 -13.22 -12.60 -3.93
CA GLN A 228 -14.31 -12.86 -4.85
C GLN A 228 -13.91 -12.18 -6.16
N MET A 229 -13.21 -12.92 -7.04
CA MET A 229 -13.13 -12.53 -8.42
C MET A 229 -14.58 -12.54 -8.90
N GLN A 230 -15.11 -11.38 -9.26
CA GLN A 230 -16.35 -11.29 -10.03
C GLN A 230 -16.03 -11.83 -11.43
N GLY A 231 -15.84 -13.15 -11.48
CA GLY A 231 -15.61 -13.93 -12.66
C GLY A 231 -16.97 -14.15 -13.30
N ASN A 232 -17.17 -13.48 -14.41
CA ASN A 232 -18.14 -13.81 -15.43
C ASN A 232 -18.00 -15.30 -15.82
N THR A 233 -18.65 -16.22 -15.10
CA THR A 233 -18.90 -17.58 -15.59
C THR A 233 -20.22 -17.58 -16.35
N GLY A 234 -20.24 -16.84 -17.45
CA GLY A 234 -21.06 -17.18 -18.61
C GLY A 234 -20.28 -18.21 -19.44
N THR A 235 -20.15 -19.43 -18.91
CA THR A 235 -19.70 -20.58 -19.71
C THR A 235 -20.93 -21.40 -20.04
N ARG A 236 -21.19 -21.40 -21.35
CA ARG A 236 -22.22 -22.11 -22.07
C ARG A 236 -22.35 -23.55 -21.62
N ASP A 237 -23.60 -23.97 -21.48
CA ASP A 237 -24.03 -25.35 -21.50
C ASP A 237 -23.54 -26.00 -22.81
N ASP A 238 -22.50 -26.81 -22.71
CA ASP A 238 -22.11 -27.78 -23.74
C ASP A 238 -22.10 -29.16 -23.06
N SER A 239 -23.30 -29.67 -22.78
CA SER A 239 -23.52 -31.08 -22.47
C SER A 239 -23.19 -31.93 -23.72
N PRO A 240 -22.25 -32.89 -23.68
CA PRO A 240 -22.09 -33.84 -24.77
C PRO A 240 -23.23 -34.87 -24.72
N ALA A 241 -24.02 -34.92 -25.79
CA ALA A 241 -25.03 -35.95 -26.02
C ALA A 241 -24.42 -37.35 -25.84
N SER A 242 -25.09 -38.16 -25.01
CA SER A 242 -24.78 -39.58 -24.83
C SER A 242 -25.13 -40.35 -26.12
N PRO A 243 -24.25 -41.19 -26.67
CA PRO A 243 -24.62 -42.06 -27.78
C PRO A 243 -25.35 -43.29 -27.24
N ASN A 244 -26.63 -43.39 -27.59
CA ASN A 244 -27.44 -44.58 -27.41
C ASN A 244 -26.89 -45.73 -28.28
N ARG A 245 -26.40 -46.79 -27.65
CA ARG A 245 -26.25 -48.14 -28.24
C ARG A 245 -26.61 -49.13 -27.15
N ASN A 246 -27.68 -49.88 -27.38
CA ASN A 246 -27.72 -51.34 -27.38
C ASN A 246 -29.13 -51.76 -27.83
N ALA A 247 -29.25 -51.99 -29.13
CA ALA A 247 -30.10 -53.04 -29.68
C ALA A 247 -29.17 -54.22 -29.99
N GLU A 248 -29.70 -55.42 -29.79
CA GLU A 248 -29.10 -56.76 -29.91
C GLU A 248 -28.38 -57.32 -28.67
#